data_AF-A0A941PHU2-F1
#
_entry.id   AF-A0A941PHU2-F1
#
_cell.length_a   1.000
_cell.length_b   1.000
_cell.length_c   1.000
_cell.angle_alpha   90.00
_cell.angle_beta   90.00
_cell.angle_gamma   90.00
#
_symmetry.space_group_name_H-M   'P 1'
#
loop_
_entity.id
_entity.type
_entity.pdbx_description
1 polymer ?
#
loop_
_entity_poly.entity_id
_entity_poly.type
_entity_poly.pdbx_seq_one_letter_code
_entity_poly.pdbx_strand_id
1 'polypeptide(L)'
;VVVFEATGGYERPLKTSLKTREYSYAILHPNKVRALAKAKGLLAKTDKIDAELMKVENANDSEENQLLKELLKRREELMDEKHRENNRLDKEYLPGIIRSIKKHIRWLDHEINEIENIA
;
A
#
# COMPACT_ATOMS: atom_id res chain seq x y z
N VAL A 1 8.70 -21.60 -4.94
CA VAL A 1 8.06 -20.93 -3.77
C VAL A 1 6.57 -21.14 -3.85
N VAL A 2 5.95 -21.66 -2.78
CA VAL A 2 4.47 -21.81 -2.69
C VAL A 2 3.88 -20.51 -2.14
N VAL A 3 2.88 -19.95 -2.82
CA VAL A 3 2.27 -18.66 -2.48
C VAL A 3 0.80 -18.83 -2.16
N PHE A 4 0.34 -18.22 -1.07
CA PHE A 4 -1.07 -18.23 -0.67
C PHE A 4 -1.41 -16.99 0.16
N GLU A 5 -2.68 -16.61 0.19
CA GLU A 5 -3.15 -15.49 1.02
C GLU A 5 -3.48 -15.93 2.46
N ALA A 6 -3.41 -14.99 3.40
CA ALA A 6 -3.84 -15.23 4.77
C ALA A 6 -5.38 -15.26 4.88
N THR A 7 -5.96 -16.46 4.88
CA THR A 7 -7.41 -16.69 5.07
C THR A 7 -7.77 -16.93 6.53
N GLY A 8 -7.61 -15.93 7.40
CA GLY A 8 -8.20 -15.95 8.75
C GLY A 8 -7.85 -17.15 9.66
N GLY A 9 -6.77 -17.89 9.37
CA GLY A 9 -6.34 -19.07 10.12
C GLY A 9 -6.42 -20.39 9.35
N TYR A 10 -7.16 -20.45 8.23
CA TYR A 10 -7.25 -21.64 7.37
C TYR A 10 -5.92 -21.97 6.68
N GLU A 11 -5.02 -21.00 6.56
CA GLU A 11 -3.69 -21.16 5.98
C GLU A 11 -2.67 -21.83 6.92
N ARG A 12 -2.99 -21.95 8.22
CA ARG A 12 -2.07 -22.47 9.25
C ARG A 12 -1.65 -23.92 9.03
N PRO A 13 -2.54 -24.87 8.70
CA PRO A 13 -2.13 -26.25 8.42
C PRO A 13 -1.19 -26.35 7.21
N LEU A 14 -1.45 -25.57 6.16
CA LEU A 14 -0.61 -25.50 4.96
C LEU A 14 0.77 -24.92 5.28
N LYS A 15 0.82 -23.80 6.00
CA LYS A 15 2.07 -23.18 6.49
C LYS A 15 2.90 -24.16 7.30
N THR A 16 2.29 -24.86 8.26
CA THR A 16 2.99 -25.82 9.11
C THR A 16 3.55 -26.98 8.29
N SER A 17 2.77 -27.55 7.37
CA SER A 17 3.21 -28.65 6.50
C SER A 17 4.39 -28.25 5.61
N LEU A 18 4.33 -27.07 4.99
CA LEU A 18 5.42 -26.53 4.16
C LEU A 18 6.68 -26.26 4.98
N LYS A 19 6.53 -25.73 6.19
CA LYS A 19 7.65 -25.50 7.12
C LYS A 19 8.31 -26.81 7.57
N THR A 20 7.54 -27.83 7.93
CA THR A 20 8.06 -29.15 8.35
C THR A 20 8.82 -29.86 7.23
N ARG A 21 8.47 -29.59 5.97
CA ARG A 21 9.13 -30.16 4.79
C ARG A 21 10.17 -29.22 4.15
N GLU A 22 10.52 -28.13 4.82
CA GLU A 22 11.53 -27.16 4.38
C GLU A 22 11.28 -26.55 2.98
N TYR A 23 10.02 -26.50 2.53
CA TYR A 23 9.67 -25.85 1.27
C TYR A 23 9.59 -24.33 1.45
N SER A 24 10.16 -23.57 0.52
CA SER A 24 10.05 -22.10 0.51
C SER A 24 8.60 -21.66 0.21
N TYR A 25 8.05 -20.79 1.04
CA TYR A 25 6.70 -20.25 0.88
C TYR A 25 6.60 -18.76 1.22
N ALA A 26 5.57 -18.10 0.69
CA ALA A 26 5.22 -16.71 0.97
C ALA A 26 3.73 -16.58 1.28
N ILE A 27 3.41 -15.81 2.32
CA ILE A 27 2.02 -15.53 2.73
C ILE A 27 1.71 -14.08 2.42
N LEU A 28 0.73 -13.86 1.56
CA LEU A 28 0.30 -12.52 1.15
C LEU A 28 -0.87 -12.03 1.99
N HIS A 29 -0.90 -10.72 2.24
CA HIS A 29 -2.02 -10.12 2.97
C HIS A 29 -3.23 -9.97 2.03
N PRO A 30 -4.43 -10.43 2.38
CA PRO A 30 -5.61 -10.38 1.49
C PRO A 30 -5.92 -8.97 1.00
N ASN A 31 -5.72 -7.97 1.85
CA ASN A 31 -5.89 -6.56 1.47
C ASN A 31 -4.89 -6.10 0.38
N LYS A 32 -3.67 -6.64 0.36
CA LYS A 32 -2.66 -6.31 -0.66
C LYS A 32 -2.99 -6.94 -2.01
N VAL A 33 -3.38 -8.22 -2.00
CA VAL A 33 -3.89 -8.92 -3.18
C VAL A 33 -5.11 -8.16 -3.74
N ARG A 34 -6.04 -7.76 -2.88
CA ARG A 34 -7.23 -7.01 -3.31
C ARG A 34 -6.94 -5.59 -3.79
N ALA A 35 -5.96 -4.90 -3.20
CA ALA A 35 -5.51 -3.59 -3.67
C ALA A 35 -4.85 -3.70 -5.05
N LEU A 36 -4.03 -4.72 -5.28
CA LEU A 36 -3.42 -5.01 -6.58
C LEU A 36 -4.48 -5.37 -7.64
N ALA A 37 -5.54 -6.09 -7.26
CA ALA A 37 -6.64 -6.43 -8.18
C ALA A 37 -7.41 -5.16 -8.59
N LYS A 38 -7.69 -4.27 -7.63
CA LYS A 38 -8.28 -2.96 -7.90
C LYS A 38 -7.40 -2.09 -8.79
N ALA A 39 -6.09 -2.03 -8.52
CA ALA A 39 -5.14 -1.26 -9.32
C ALA A 39 -5.07 -1.77 -10.77
N LYS A 40 -5.27 -3.08 -10.99
CA LYS A 40 -5.32 -3.69 -12.32
C LYS A 40 -6.72 -3.67 -12.98
N GLY A 41 -7.72 -3.04 -12.35
CA GLY A 41 -9.09 -2.98 -12.89
C GLY A 41 -9.84 -4.32 -12.88
N LEU A 42 -9.35 -5.32 -12.14
CA LEU A 42 -9.95 -6.64 -12.06
C LEU A 42 -11.07 -6.65 -11.01
N LEU A 43 -12.31 -6.52 -11.49
CA LEU A 43 -13.53 -6.50 -10.66
C LEU A 43 -14.12 -7.90 -10.40
N ALA A 44 -13.78 -8.89 -11.23
CA ALA A 44 -14.24 -10.27 -11.08
C ALA A 44 -13.27 -11.10 -10.23
N LYS A 45 -13.79 -11.77 -9.20
CA LYS A 45 -13.01 -12.67 -8.34
C LYS A 45 -13.07 -14.09 -8.90
N THR A 46 -11.96 -14.62 -9.37
CA THR A 46 -11.83 -16.04 -9.74
C THR A 46 -10.47 -16.57 -9.29
N ASP A 47 -10.39 -17.84 -8.89
CA ASP A 47 -9.16 -18.46 -8.37
C ASP A 47 -7.98 -18.35 -9.35
N LYS A 48 -8.25 -18.32 -10.65
CA LYS A 48 -7.24 -18.13 -11.70
C LYS A 48 -6.67 -16.71 -11.71
N ILE A 49 -7.53 -15.71 -11.58
CA ILE A 49 -7.12 -14.29 -11.53
C ILE A 49 -6.33 -14.02 -10.25
N ASP A 50 -6.79 -14.56 -9.11
CA ASP A 50 -6.11 -14.39 -7.82
C ASP A 50 -4.71 -15.06 -7.84
N ALA A 51 -4.57 -16.25 -8.43
CA ALA A 51 -3.28 -16.93 -8.57
C ALA A 51 -2.28 -16.20 -9.48
N GLU A 52 -2.72 -15.57 -10.57
CA GLU A 52 -1.85 -14.73 -11.41
C GLU A 52 -1.41 -13.46 -10.69
N LEU A 53 -2.31 -12.87 -9.90
CA LEU A 53 -2.00 -11.68 -9.11
C LEU A 53 -0.93 -11.94 -8.04
N MET A 54 -1.04 -13.09 -7.36
CA MET A 54 -0.09 -13.54 -6.34
C MET A 54 1.30 -13.88 -6.91
N LYS A 55 1.36 -14.34 -8.17
CA LYS A 55 2.63 -14.52 -8.90
C LYS A 55 3.34 -13.19 -9.15
N VAL A 56 2.60 -12.13 -9.48
CA VAL A 56 3.16 -10.79 -9.71
C VAL A 56 3.67 -10.19 -8.39
N GLU A 57 2.93 -10.32 -7.29
CA GLU A 57 3.38 -9.80 -5.99
C GLU A 57 4.67 -10.48 -5.50
N ASN A 58 4.90 -11.76 -5.81
CA ASN A 58 6.14 -12.48 -5.46
C ASN A 58 7.30 -12.26 -6.44
N ALA A 59 7.05 -11.78 -7.65
CA ALA A 59 8.10 -11.42 -8.60
C ALA A 59 8.70 -10.03 -8.33
N ASN A 60 8.08 -9.25 -7.43
CA ASN A 60 8.33 -7.82 -7.23
C ASN A 60 9.45 -7.48 -6.23
N ASP A 61 10.53 -8.27 -6.23
CA ASP A 61 11.79 -7.94 -5.54
C ASP A 61 12.82 -7.32 -6.49
N SER A 62 12.40 -6.81 -7.66
CA SER A 62 13.25 -5.95 -8.48
C SER A 62 13.46 -4.58 -7.84
N GLU A 63 14.58 -3.93 -8.15
CA GLU A 63 14.92 -2.58 -7.66
C GLU A 63 13.82 -1.55 -8.01
N GLU A 64 13.22 -1.63 -9.20
CA GLU A 64 12.09 -0.77 -9.62
C GLU A 64 10.85 -0.94 -8.72
N ASN A 65 10.57 -2.16 -8.25
CA ASN A 65 9.47 -2.40 -7.32
C ASN A 65 9.77 -1.91 -5.90
N GLN A 66 11.04 -1.87 -5.49
CA GLN A 66 11.45 -1.26 -4.23
C GLN A 66 11.30 0.26 -4.29
N LEU A 67 11.77 0.90 -5.36
CA LEU A 67 11.59 2.33 -5.60
C LEU A 67 10.11 2.73 -5.58
N LEU A 68 9.26 1.99 -6.29
CA LEU A 68 7.82 2.25 -6.30
C LEU A 68 7.19 2.10 -4.90
N LYS A 69 7.60 1.09 -4.12
CA LYS A 69 7.14 0.91 -2.73
C LYS A 69 7.55 2.10 -1.85
N GLU A 70 8.76 2.62 -2.01
CA GLU A 70 9.25 3.78 -1.26
C GLU A 70 8.51 5.07 -1.62
N LEU A 71 8.25 5.30 -2.92
CA LEU A 71 7.47 6.43 -3.40
C LEU A 71 6.03 6.38 -2.88
N LEU A 72 5.37 5.21 -2.95
CA LEU A 72 4.03 5.03 -2.41
C LEU A 72 3.97 5.24 -0.90
N LYS A 73 4.96 4.75 -0.16
CA LYS A 73 5.08 4.98 1.28
C LYS A 73 5.22 6.48 1.58
N ARG A 74 6.09 7.18 0.86
CA ARG A 74 6.29 8.61 1.05
C ARG A 74 5.02 9.42 0.74
N ARG A 75 4.28 9.03 -0.29
CA ARG A 75 2.97 9.62 -0.61
C ARG A 75 1.98 9.47 0.56
N GLU A 76 1.91 8.28 1.17
CA GLU A 76 1.06 8.03 2.33
C GLU A 76 1.42 8.93 3.51
N GLU A 77 2.73 9.07 3.82
CA GLU A 77 3.22 9.96 4.88
C GLU A 77 2.81 11.43 4.66
N LEU A 78 2.91 11.94 3.42
CA LEU A 78 2.51 13.30 3.07
C LEU A 78 1.00 13.51 3.16
N MET A 79 0.20 12.53 2.73
CA MET A 79 -1.27 12.59 2.87
C MET A 79 -1.69 12.62 4.33
N ASP A 80 -1.05 11.82 5.19
CA ASP A 80 -1.31 11.82 6.63
C ASP A 80 -0.98 13.18 7.25
N GLU A 81 0.12 13.80 6.83
CA GLU A 81 0.50 15.14 7.28
C GLU A 81 -0.51 16.20 6.83
N LYS A 82 -0.96 16.12 5.58
CA LYS A 82 -2.03 16.98 5.06
C LYS A 82 -3.32 16.79 5.84
N HIS A 83 -3.67 15.57 6.21
CA HIS A 83 -4.85 15.30 7.03
C HIS A 83 -4.71 15.93 8.42
N ARG A 84 -3.54 15.82 9.06
CA ARG A 84 -3.25 16.49 10.34
C ARG A 84 -3.41 18.01 10.25
N GLU A 85 -2.88 18.62 9.19
CA GLU A 85 -2.99 20.08 8.99
C GLU A 85 -4.42 20.54 8.74
N ASN A 86 -5.22 19.79 7.97
CA ASN A 86 -6.65 20.10 7.80
C ASN A 86 -7.41 20.02 9.15
N ASN A 87 -7.16 18.97 9.93
CA ASN A 87 -7.76 18.84 11.26
C ASN A 87 -7.36 19.97 12.22
N ARG A 88 -6.15 20.53 12.08
CA ARG A 88 -5.69 21.72 12.81
C ARG A 88 -6.41 22.97 12.33
N LEU A 89 -6.53 23.13 11.01
CA LEU A 89 -7.20 24.27 10.37
C LEU A 89 -8.65 24.41 10.85
N ASP A 90 -9.36 23.29 10.99
CA ASP A 90 -10.76 23.26 11.43
C ASP A 90 -10.97 23.78 12.85
N LYS A 91 -9.91 23.82 13.68
CA LYS A 91 -9.97 24.20 15.10
C LYS A 91 -9.26 25.51 15.42
N GLU A 92 -8.50 26.07 14.47
CA GLU A 92 -7.68 27.27 14.68
C GLU A 92 -8.48 28.55 14.42
N TYR A 93 -8.21 29.58 15.22
CA TYR A 93 -8.90 30.87 15.15
C TYR A 93 -7.93 32.04 14.92
N LEU A 94 -6.63 31.86 15.16
CA LEU A 94 -5.64 32.92 14.96
C LEU A 94 -5.29 33.09 13.48
N PRO A 95 -5.55 34.27 12.86
CA PRO A 95 -5.38 34.46 11.41
C PRO A 95 -3.95 34.21 10.90
N GLY A 96 -2.94 34.51 11.71
CA GLY A 96 -1.54 34.25 11.38
C GLY A 96 -1.23 32.75 11.27
N ILE A 97 -1.77 31.95 12.20
CA ILE A 97 -1.59 30.50 12.22
C ILE A 97 -2.41 29.85 11.10
N ILE A 98 -3.66 30.28 10.87
CA ILE A 98 -4.48 29.85 9.73
C ILE A 98 -3.72 30.05 8.40
N ARG A 99 -3.08 31.20 8.23
CA ARG A 99 -2.29 31.49 7.02
C ARG A 99 -1.08 30.56 6.90
N SER A 100 -0.40 30.26 8.01
CA SER A 100 0.71 29.32 8.07
C SER A 100 0.26 27.90 7.69
N ILE A 101 -0.81 27.40 8.31
CA ILE A 101 -1.40 26.07 8.04
C ILE A 101 -1.80 25.94 6.56
N LYS A 102 -2.52 26.93 6.01
CA LYS A 102 -2.88 26.94 4.59
C LYS A 102 -1.66 26.95 3.65
N LYS A 103 -0.57 27.63 4.05
CA LYS A 103 0.69 27.60 3.29
C LYS A 103 1.28 26.19 3.31
N HIS A 104 1.27 25.52 4.46
CA HIS A 104 1.78 24.16 4.60
C HIS A 104 0.94 23.16 3.80
N ILE A 105 -0.39 23.23 3.86
CA ILE A 105 -1.29 22.38 3.05
C ILE A 105 -0.97 22.51 1.56
N ARG A 106 -0.80 23.74 1.04
CA ARG A 106 -0.45 23.93 -0.38
C ARG A 106 0.92 23.35 -0.74
N TRP A 107 1.88 23.39 0.18
CA TRP A 107 3.18 22.75 -0.04
C TRP A 107 3.04 21.23 -0.06
N LEU A 108 2.28 20.64 0.87
CA LEU A 108 1.98 19.21 0.89
C LEU A 108 1.26 18.75 -0.38
N ASP A 109 0.31 19.53 -0.89
CA ASP A 109 -0.36 19.26 -2.18
C ASP A 109 0.63 19.22 -3.34
N HIS A 110 1.58 20.15 -3.37
CA HIS A 110 2.62 20.17 -4.40
C HIS A 110 3.52 18.93 -4.31
N GLU A 111 4.03 18.60 -3.12
CA GLU A 111 4.90 17.44 -2.92
C GLU A 111 4.19 16.11 -3.25
N ILE A 112 2.91 15.97 -2.90
CA ILE A 112 2.11 14.79 -3.27
C ILE A 112 2.04 14.66 -4.80
N ASN A 113 1.76 15.75 -5.51
CA ASN A 113 1.70 15.73 -6.98
C ASN A 113 3.08 15.40 -7.60
N GLU A 114 4.18 15.92 -7.06
CA GLU A 114 5.52 15.59 -7.55
C GLU A 114 5.81 14.09 -7.39
N ILE A 115 5.45 13.48 -6.25
CA ILE A 115 5.61 12.04 -6.06
C ILE A 115 4.72 11.22 -6.98
N GLU A 116 3.47 11.65 -7.20
CA GLU A 116 2.56 11.01 -8.15
C GLU A 116 3.03 11.13 -9.61
N ASN A 117 3.84 12.12 -9.95
CA ASN A 117 4.46 12.26 -11.28
C ASN A 117 5.75 11.43 -11.45
N ILE A 118 6.39 11.03 -10.35
CA ILE A 118 7.59 10.18 -10.37
C ILE A 118 7.21 8.69 -10.46
N ALA A 119 6.10 8.30 -9.82
CA ALA A 119 5.59 6.93 -9.77
C ALA A 119 4.83 6.52 -11.06
#